data_AF-A0A409XW82-F1
#
_entry.id   AF-A0A409XW82-F1
#
_cell.length_a   1.000
_cell.length_b   1.000
_cell.length_c   1.000
_cell.angle_alpha   90.00
_cell.angle_beta   90.00
_cell.angle_gamma   90.00
#
_symmetry.space_group_name_H-M   'P 1'
#
loop_
_entity.id
_entity.type
_entity.pdbx_description
1 polymer ?
#
loop_
_entity_poly.entity_id
_entity_poly.type
_entity_poly.pdbx_seq_one_letter_code
_entity_poly.pdbx_strand_id
1 'polypeptide(L)'
;MSELAPSPPSKDVPFVSTILQPGSSLHPTFLLFVDGAFTVLLVVFLILIFLTSGNPHIFALIAIELCLWASVKWFVNELKKVPIIEKGEKRGDDKEPESKKML
;
A
#
# COMPACT_ATOMS: atom_id res chain seq x y z
N MET A 1 -20.77 47.31 -12.71
CA MET A 1 -20.11 46.66 -11.56
C MET A 1 -20.87 45.36 -11.32
N SER A 2 -20.58 44.33 -12.11
CA SER A 2 -21.24 43.02 -12.01
C SER A 2 -20.31 42.13 -11.19
N GLU A 3 -20.70 41.93 -9.94
CA GLU A 3 -20.04 41.04 -9.00
C GLU A 3 -20.25 39.60 -9.50
N LEU A 4 -19.27 39.07 -10.26
CA LEU A 4 -19.29 37.71 -10.76
C LEU A 4 -18.82 36.80 -9.62
N ALA A 5 -19.76 36.02 -9.08
CA ALA A 5 -19.55 35.08 -7.99
C ALA A 5 -18.30 34.19 -8.20
N PRO A 6 -17.52 33.91 -7.14
CA PRO A 6 -16.39 32.99 -7.23
C PRO A 6 -16.89 31.59 -7.56
N SER A 7 -16.51 31.08 -8.73
CA SER A 7 -16.69 29.68 -9.12
C SER A 7 -16.07 28.76 -8.05
N PRO A 8 -16.71 27.63 -7.70
CA PRO A 8 -16.20 26.72 -6.69
C PRO A 8 -14.79 26.25 -7.08
N PRO A 9 -13.83 26.20 -6.13
CA PRO A 9 -12.49 25.70 -6.42
C PRO A 9 -12.62 24.27 -6.92
N SER A 10 -12.09 24.01 -8.12
CA SER A 10 -11.94 22.67 -8.64
C SER A 10 -11.20 21.84 -7.59
N LYS A 11 -11.83 20.74 -7.16
CA LYS A 11 -11.19 19.77 -6.27
C LYS A 11 -10.23 18.90 -7.08
N ASP A 12 -9.32 19.54 -7.79
CA ASP A 12 -8.17 18.87 -8.37
C ASP A 12 -7.16 18.69 -7.23
N VAL A 13 -7.53 17.91 -6.22
CA VAL A 13 -6.56 17.45 -5.23
C VAL A 13 -5.50 16.70 -6.03
N PRO A 14 -4.24 17.18 -6.05
CA PRO A 14 -3.22 16.58 -6.89
C PRO A 14 -3.17 15.09 -6.56
N PHE A 15 -3.20 14.23 -7.57
CA PHE A 15 -2.98 12.79 -7.42
C PHE A 15 -1.74 12.55 -6.53
N VAL A 16 -0.71 13.37 -6.70
CA VAL A 16 0.49 13.45 -5.85
C VAL A 16 0.18 13.70 -4.36
N SER A 17 -0.76 14.59 -4.02
CA SER A 17 -1.18 14.86 -2.64
C SER A 17 -1.94 13.69 -2.01
N THR A 18 -2.65 12.91 -2.82
CA THR A 18 -3.32 11.67 -2.38
C THR A 18 -2.30 10.56 -2.13
N ILE A 19 -1.27 10.43 -2.98
CA ILE A 19 -0.16 9.47 -2.76
C ILE A 19 0.75 9.88 -1.59
N LEU A 20 0.90 11.18 -1.32
CA LEU A 20 1.70 11.72 -0.21
C LEU A 20 0.96 11.79 1.13
N GLN A 21 -0.35 11.52 1.15
CA GLN A 21 -1.08 11.44 2.41
C GLN A 21 -0.57 10.22 3.19
N PRO A 22 -0.05 10.39 4.42
CA PRO A 22 0.61 9.32 5.14
C PRO A 22 -0.38 8.16 5.36
N GLY A 23 -0.13 7.03 4.70
CA GLY A 23 -1.01 5.84 4.73
C GLY A 23 -1.63 5.43 3.39
N SER A 24 -1.57 6.25 2.33
CA SER A 24 -2.14 5.88 1.02
C SER A 24 -1.39 4.74 0.31
N SER A 25 -0.13 4.49 0.69
CA SER A 25 0.64 3.33 0.21
C SER A 25 0.19 1.98 0.80
N LEU A 26 -0.70 1.99 1.80
CA LEU A 26 -1.28 0.80 2.42
C LEU A 26 -2.62 0.36 1.77
N HIS A 27 -3.00 0.94 0.63
CA HIS A 27 -4.20 0.50 -0.08
C HIS A 27 -3.89 -0.76 -0.91
N PRO A 28 -4.72 -1.83 -0.85
CA PRO A 28 -4.45 -3.11 -1.53
C PRO A 28 -4.29 -2.98 -3.05
N THR A 29 -4.84 -1.92 -3.64
CA THR A 29 -4.69 -1.59 -5.06
C THR A 29 -3.25 -1.21 -5.43
N PHE A 30 -2.53 -0.49 -4.57
CA PHE A 30 -1.14 -0.10 -4.82
C PHE A 30 -0.22 -1.33 -4.87
N LEU A 31 -0.48 -2.29 -3.99
CA LEU A 31 0.24 -3.56 -3.96
C LEU A 31 0.05 -4.36 -5.26
N LEU A 32 -1.17 -4.33 -5.82
CA LEU A 32 -1.48 -4.98 -7.09
C LEU A 32 -0.74 -4.31 -8.26
N PHE A 33 -0.65 -2.98 -8.28
CA PHE A 33 0.13 -2.27 -9.29
C PHE A 33 1.63 -2.57 -9.19
N VAL A 34 2.19 -2.66 -7.98
CA VAL A 34 3.62 -2.99 -7.78
C VAL A 34 3.92 -4.42 -8.24
N ASP A 35 3.07 -5.39 -7.89
CA ASP A 35 3.19 -6.78 -8.36
C ASP A 35 3.06 -6.88 -9.90
N GLY A 36 2.14 -6.10 -10.48
CA GLY A 36 1.98 -5.97 -11.93
C GLY A 36 3.22 -5.37 -12.60
N ALA A 37 3.82 -4.33 -12.02
CA ALA A 37 5.02 -3.69 -12.55
C ALA A 37 6.22 -4.65 -12.58
N PHE A 38 6.45 -5.41 -11.50
CA PHE A 38 7.49 -6.44 -11.45
C PHE A 38 7.21 -7.58 -12.45
N THR A 39 5.94 -8.00 -12.61
CA THR A 39 5.57 -9.00 -13.61
C THR A 39 5.89 -8.53 -15.03
N VAL A 40 5.54 -7.29 -15.37
CA VAL A 40 5.87 -6.69 -16.67
C VAL A 40 7.38 -6.59 -16.87
N LEU A 41 8.12 -6.17 -15.84
CA LEU A 41 9.57 -6.07 -15.89
C LEU A 41 10.24 -7.44 -16.10
N LEU A 42 9.76 -8.48 -15.44
CA LEU A 42 10.22 -9.85 -15.65
C LEU A 42 9.94 -10.34 -17.08
N VAL A 43 8.76 -10.05 -17.63
CA VAL A 43 8.45 -10.35 -19.05
C VAL A 43 9.41 -9.62 -19.99
N VAL A 44 9.71 -8.35 -19.73
CA VAL A 44 10.69 -7.58 -20.50
C VAL A 44 12.07 -8.24 -20.43
N PHE A 45 12.53 -8.67 -19.25
CA PHE A 45 13.80 -9.41 -19.11
C PHE A 45 13.80 -10.76 -19.83
N LEU A 46 12.68 -11.49 -19.87
CA LEU A 46 12.58 -12.73 -20.64
C LEU A 46 12.71 -12.48 -22.16
N ILE A 47 12.06 -11.42 -22.67
CA ILE A 47 12.20 -11.01 -24.08
C ILE A 47 13.65 -10.61 -24.37
N LEU A 48 14.27 -9.85 -23.47
CA LEU A 48 15.67 -9.42 -23.59
C LEU A 48 16.67 -10.58 -23.52
N ILE A 49 16.42 -11.62 -22.71
CA ILE A 49 17.21 -12.86 -22.70
C ILE A 49 17.23 -13.49 -24.09
N PHE A 50 16.06 -13.59 -24.73
CA PHE A 50 15.93 -14.17 -26.05
C PHE A 50 16.64 -13.31 -27.11
N LEU A 51 16.47 -11.98 -27.04
CA LEU A 51 17.01 -11.06 -28.03
C LEU A 51 18.54 -10.88 -27.91
N THR A 52 19.08 -10.97 -26.69
CA THR A 52 20.50 -10.71 -26.40
C THR A 52 21.35 -11.99 -26.38
N SER A 53 20.81 -13.13 -26.83
CA SER A 53 21.55 -14.40 -26.96
C SER A 53 22.16 -14.92 -25.64
N GLY A 54 21.50 -14.68 -24.50
CA GLY A 54 21.89 -15.29 -23.21
C GLY A 54 23.09 -14.65 -22.50
N ASN A 55 23.26 -13.33 -22.56
CA ASN A 55 24.32 -12.64 -21.82
C ASN A 55 24.13 -12.82 -20.29
N PRO A 56 25.17 -13.25 -19.53
CA PRO A 56 25.10 -13.45 -18.07
C PRO A 56 24.66 -12.19 -17.31
N HIS A 57 24.81 -10.99 -17.89
CA HIS A 57 24.32 -9.75 -17.30
C HIS A 57 22.80 -9.78 -17.06
N ILE A 58 22.03 -10.44 -17.93
CA ILE A 58 20.57 -10.48 -17.79
C ILE A 58 20.12 -11.42 -16.67
N PHE A 59 20.90 -12.47 -16.36
CA PHE A 59 20.67 -13.29 -15.19
C PHE A 59 20.82 -12.50 -13.88
N ALA A 60 21.81 -11.60 -13.81
CA ALA A 60 21.98 -10.72 -12.65
C ALA A 60 20.79 -9.76 -12.49
N LEU A 61 20.27 -9.22 -13.59
CA LEU A 61 19.08 -8.36 -13.57
C LEU A 61 17.84 -9.09 -13.06
N ILE A 62 17.61 -10.34 -13.49
CA ILE A 62 16.51 -11.18 -13.00
C ILE A 62 16.68 -11.51 -11.52
N ALA A 63 17.90 -11.83 -11.07
CA ALA A 63 18.15 -12.13 -9.66
C ALA A 63 17.87 -10.93 -8.76
N ILE A 64 18.32 -9.73 -9.15
CA ILE A 64 18.06 -8.49 -8.40
C ILE A 64 16.57 -8.17 -8.40
N GLU A 65 15.88 -8.35 -9.52
CA GLU A 65 14.43 -8.20 -9.64
C GLU A 65 13.66 -9.11 -8.66
N LEU A 66 14.02 -10.40 -8.60
CA LEU A 66 13.39 -11.33 -7.65
C LEU A 66 13.68 -10.98 -6.20
N CYS A 67 14.90 -10.54 -5.88
CA CYS A 67 15.26 -10.03 -4.56
C CYS A 67 14.41 -8.79 -4.19
N LEU A 68 14.20 -7.88 -5.13
CA LEU A 68 13.40 -6.68 -4.95
C LEU A 68 11.92 -7.02 -4.74
N TRP A 69 11.36 -7.92 -5.55
CA TRP A 69 9.99 -8.43 -5.39
C TRP A 69 9.78 -9.10 -4.03
N ALA A 70 10.74 -9.93 -3.59
CA ALA A 70 10.71 -10.55 -2.27
C ALA A 70 10.78 -9.50 -1.14
N SER A 71 11.64 -8.48 -1.27
CA SER A 71 11.76 -7.39 -0.30
C SER A 71 10.45 -6.64 -0.13
N VAL A 72 9.76 -6.33 -1.23
CA VAL A 72 8.44 -5.67 -1.20
C VAL A 72 7.39 -6.57 -0.54
N LYS A 73 7.30 -7.85 -0.92
CA LYS A 73 6.35 -8.78 -0.29
C LYS A 73 6.57 -8.93 1.21
N TRP A 74 7.83 -9.00 1.63
CA TRP A 74 8.20 -9.05 3.03
C TRP A 74 7.82 -7.75 3.76
N PHE A 75 8.13 -6.59 3.18
CA PHE A 75 7.78 -5.27 3.73
C PHE A 75 6.27 -5.14 3.94
N VAL A 76 5.45 -5.55 2.97
CA VAL A 76 3.98 -5.55 3.07
C VAL A 76 3.49 -6.46 4.18
N ASN A 77 4.06 -7.67 4.28
CA ASN A 77 3.71 -8.61 5.34
C ASN A 77 4.07 -8.04 6.72
N GLU A 78 5.19 -7.32 6.83
CA GLU A 78 5.60 -6.67 8.07
C GLU A 78 4.68 -5.49 8.43
N LEU A 79 4.24 -4.70 7.45
CA LEU A 79 3.25 -3.64 7.68
C LEU A 79 1.91 -4.17 8.20
N LYS A 80 1.47 -5.35 7.74
CA LYS A 80 0.24 -6.01 8.26
C LYS A 80 0.39 -6.49 9.71
N LYS A 81 1.62 -6.77 10.16
CA LYS A 81 1.90 -7.19 11.53
C LYS A 81 1.92 -6.02 12.50
N VAL A 82 2.19 -4.81 12.02
CA VAL A 82 1.99 -3.60 12.83
C VAL A 82 0.49 -3.48 13.08
N PRO A 83 0.01 -3.64 14.33
CA PRO A 83 -1.39 -3.49 14.62
C PRO A 83 -1.75 -2.03 14.35
N ILE A 84 -2.52 -1.79 13.29
CA ILE A 84 -3.38 -0.61 13.26
C ILE A 84 -4.22 -0.75 14.53
N ILE A 85 -4.03 0.14 15.50
CA ILE A 85 -4.86 0.25 16.69
C ILE A 85 -6.24 0.74 16.23
N GLU A 86 -6.98 -0.10 15.52
CA GLU A 86 -8.41 0.01 15.25
C GLU A 86 -9.11 -1.19 15.87
N LYS A 87 -8.65 -1.60 17.05
CA LYS A 87 -9.51 -2.30 17.99
C LYS A 87 -10.40 -1.26 18.67
N GLY A 88 -11.30 -0.67 17.86
CA GLY A 88 -12.49 -0.04 18.39
C GLY A 88 -13.24 -1.09 19.22
N GLU A 89 -13.39 -0.78 20.50
CA GLU A 89 -14.68 -0.92 21.17
C GLU A 89 -15.31 -2.32 21.11
N LYS A 90 -14.72 -3.30 21.81
CA LYS A 90 -15.57 -4.29 22.51
C LYS A 90 -15.83 -3.78 23.93
N ARG A 91 -16.73 -2.79 23.95
CA ARG A 91 -17.77 -2.52 24.95
C ARG A 91 -18.02 -3.68 25.92
N GLY A 92 -18.03 -3.36 27.21
CA GLY A 92 -18.70 -4.15 28.25
C GLY A 92 -17.79 -4.77 29.30
N ASP A 93 -16.93 -3.97 29.95
CA ASP A 93 -16.57 -4.23 31.35
C ASP A 93 -17.30 -3.21 32.24
N ASP A 94 -18.61 -3.19 32.10
CA ASP A 94 -19.53 -2.57 33.04
C ASP A 94 -20.09 -3.69 33.91
N LYS A 95 -19.24 -4.19 34.81
CA LYS A 95 -19.66 -4.97 35.99
C LYS A 95 -18.95 -4.50 37.25
N GLU A 96 -19.20 -3.26 37.63
CA GLU A 96 -19.54 -2.89 39.01
C GLU A 96 -20.14 -1.48 38.97
N PRO A 97 -21.39 -1.23 39.44
CA PRO A 97 -21.69 -1.29 40.88
C PRO A 97 -23.14 -1.67 41.22
N GLU A 98 -23.37 -2.76 41.97
CA GLU A 98 -24.54 -2.78 42.87
C GLU A 98 -24.42 -3.82 43.99
N SER A 99 -24.23 -3.30 45.19
CA SER A 99 -25.15 -3.57 46.30
C SER A 99 -25.61 -5.02 46.48
N LYS A 100 -24.74 -5.83 47.09
CA LYS A 100 -25.19 -6.82 48.08
C LYS A 100 -24.85 -6.33 49.50
N LYS A 101 -25.28 -5.10 49.79
CA LYS A 101 -25.89 -4.82 51.10
C LYS A 101 -27.19 -5.62 51.07
N MET A 102 -27.48 -6.41 52.10
CA MET A 102 -28.56 -7.41 52.21
C MET A 102 -28.13 -8.86 51.91
N LEU A 103 -27.28 -9.41 52.78
CA LEU A 103 -27.69 -10.35 53.83
C LEU A 103 -26.50 -10.66 54.76
#